data_AF-A0A087SSP5-F1
#
_entry.id   AF-A0A087SSP5-F1
#
_cell.length_a   1.000
_cell.length_b   1.000
_cell.length_c   1.000
_cell.angle_alpha   90.00
_cell.angle_beta   90.00
_cell.angle_gamma   90.00
#
_symmetry.space_group_name_H-M   'P 1'
#
loop_
_entity.id
_entity.type
_entity.pdbx_description
1 polymer ?
#
loop_
_entity_poly.entity_id
_entity_poly.type
_entity_poly.pdbx_seq_one_letter_code
_entity_poly.pdbx_strand_id
1 'polypeptide(L)'
;MIWFSTTGTHPSIVQGQATVRSVSDAGAFRSLELAFPQEALSGISIGASVAVNGTCLTLTRQDGDTGWFDVISETLARTTLGNLAPGKPVNFERAARFGDEIGGHTVSGHICTTACIAADAVTELNRRLEFELADASWIKYIMPKGFVSVDGCSLTVGEVTSTSFSVYLIPETQSTDVERTIRHAKRAARSELSVTGGGWSKLGLAHSNVLQVGADFPNTIARVDARSLTAEEFAVRFESPGVPVILTGLTRDWPASREWTDARLLERYGDHRFKVGSDDDGYAVRLSLRDFLYYRASREHGRLDDSPLYIFDGSFATRRGSRRLRQDYSVPALFAEDLMQHAGERRRPPYRWLVMGPARSGSGVHIDPLATSAWNALLRGHKRWALFPPGTHREVLRPPGSDREASSWFATVFRAMLGPGDTIFVPAGWWHAVLNLDDTLAVTQNFCSSVGFARVWRHTRRGRPKMSQRWLARLRLARPDLAAQADDAGAQPGEGPDSASSSSSSSSSSSGSGSSSSSSSDEEDGEAEVGGESAMAKRPRVGAVPVVDPPPSHDAVQQPTKEDFIGSATNVGVDVQATM
;
A
#
# COMPACT_ATOMS: atom_id res chain seq x y z
N MET A 1 -27.64 13.50 -5.28
CA MET A 1 -27.57 12.43 -4.26
C MET A 1 -26.11 12.20 -3.93
N ILE A 2 -25.73 12.44 -2.68
CA ILE A 2 -24.34 12.39 -2.25
C ILE A 2 -24.15 11.06 -1.52
N TRP A 3 -23.33 10.21 -2.12
CA TRP A 3 -23.12 8.84 -1.65
C TRP A 3 -21.83 8.77 -0.84
N PHE A 4 -21.93 8.39 0.42
CA PHE A 4 -20.78 8.19 1.30
C PHE A 4 -20.69 6.72 1.68
N SER A 5 -19.51 6.13 1.47
CA SER A 5 -19.19 4.76 1.86
C SER A 5 -18.11 4.81 2.93
N THR A 6 -18.47 4.57 4.19
CA THR A 6 -17.50 4.51 5.29
C THR A 6 -17.72 3.25 6.13
N THR A 7 -16.81 2.28 5.99
CA THR A 7 -16.64 1.12 6.90
C THR A 7 -15.69 1.44 8.05
N GLY A 8 -15.59 2.71 8.46
CA GLY A 8 -14.75 3.16 9.57
C GLY A 8 -15.59 3.88 10.62
N THR A 9 -15.41 3.52 11.88
CA THR A 9 -16.00 4.14 13.06
C THR A 9 -15.62 5.62 13.16
N HIS A 10 -16.46 6.49 12.61
CA HIS A 10 -16.58 7.89 12.99
C HIS A 10 -18.03 8.11 13.45
N PRO A 11 -18.28 8.71 14.62
CA PRO A 11 -19.64 8.72 15.12
C PRO A 11 -20.42 9.87 14.45
N SER A 12 -21.72 9.66 14.24
CA SER A 12 -22.73 10.57 13.65
C SER A 12 -22.80 10.80 12.13
N ILE A 13 -22.17 9.98 11.28
CA ILE A 13 -22.26 10.14 9.81
C ILE A 13 -22.30 8.76 9.14
N VAL A 14 -23.49 8.19 8.93
CA VAL A 14 -23.79 7.02 8.05
C VAL A 14 -22.90 5.77 8.24
N GLN A 15 -23.48 4.67 8.74
CA GLN A 15 -22.76 3.40 8.95
C GLN A 15 -22.50 2.60 7.68
N GLY A 16 -23.24 2.85 6.60
CA GLY A 16 -23.06 2.17 5.33
C GLY A 16 -24.20 2.43 4.35
N GLN A 17 -24.24 1.66 3.28
CA GLN A 17 -25.29 1.73 2.26
C GLN A 17 -26.08 0.43 2.15
N ALA A 18 -27.40 0.56 2.03
CA ALA A 18 -28.31 -0.51 1.67
C ALA A 18 -28.83 -0.29 0.24
N THR A 19 -29.34 -1.33 -0.40
CA THR A 19 -29.93 -1.27 -1.74
C THR A 19 -31.43 -1.48 -1.66
N VAL A 20 -32.22 -0.60 -2.27
CA VAL A 20 -33.67 -0.78 -2.41
C VAL A 20 -33.95 -2.00 -3.28
N ARG A 21 -34.58 -3.04 -2.72
CA ARG A 21 -34.98 -4.26 -3.43
C ARG A 21 -36.33 -4.09 -4.10
N SER A 22 -37.30 -3.58 -3.35
CA SER A 22 -38.66 -3.34 -3.84
C SER A 22 -39.29 -2.17 -3.09
N VAL A 23 -40.28 -1.56 -3.74
CA VAL A 23 -41.11 -0.50 -3.17
C VAL A 23 -42.55 -0.88 -3.47
N SER A 24 -43.41 -0.82 -2.45
CA SER A 24 -44.84 -1.09 -2.61
C SER A 24 -45.66 -0.01 -1.93
N ASP A 25 -46.64 0.52 -2.65
CA ASP A 25 -47.57 1.52 -2.15
C ASP A 25 -48.87 0.82 -1.72
N ALA A 26 -49.22 0.92 -0.43
CA ALA A 26 -50.40 0.27 0.14
C ALA A 26 -51.19 1.27 0.99
N GLY A 27 -52.23 1.87 0.41
CA GLY A 27 -53.07 2.84 1.13
C GLY A 27 -52.31 4.12 1.49
N ALA A 28 -52.21 4.43 2.79
CA ALA A 28 -51.61 5.68 3.30
C ALA A 28 -50.11 5.57 3.64
N PHE A 29 -49.47 4.43 3.34
CA PHE A 29 -48.06 4.17 3.61
C PHE A 29 -47.37 3.52 2.41
N ARG A 30 -46.06 3.74 2.32
CA ARG A 30 -45.14 3.10 1.38
C ARG A 30 -44.25 2.12 2.14
N SER A 31 -44.21 0.87 1.71
CA SER A 31 -43.30 -0.13 2.27
C SER A 31 -42.03 -0.24 1.43
N LEU A 32 -40.88 -0.14 2.09
CA LEU A 32 -39.54 -0.25 1.51
C LEU A 32 -38.92 -1.57 1.92
N GLU A 33 -38.49 -2.37 0.95
CA GLU A 33 -37.64 -3.53 1.16
C GLU A 33 -36.19 -3.14 0.85
N LEU A 34 -35.31 -3.23 1.85
CA LEU A 34 -33.91 -2.82 1.74
C LEU A 34 -32.98 -4.01 2.00
N ALA A 35 -32.03 -4.25 1.09
CA ALA A 35 -30.95 -5.21 1.27
C ALA A 35 -29.72 -4.50 1.84
N PHE A 36 -29.32 -4.88 3.04
CA PHE A 36 -28.16 -4.34 3.76
C PHE A 36 -26.90 -5.18 3.49
N PRO A 37 -25.70 -4.64 3.78
CA PRO A 37 -24.48 -5.42 3.80
C PRO A 37 -24.55 -6.55 4.84
N GLN A 38 -23.75 -7.59 4.63
CA GLN A 38 -23.73 -8.78 5.50
C GLN A 38 -23.54 -8.38 6.98
N GLU A 39 -24.38 -8.95 7.85
CA GLU A 39 -24.39 -8.74 9.31
C GLU A 39 -24.75 -7.31 9.78
N ALA A 40 -25.05 -6.38 8.89
CA ALA A 40 -25.38 -4.99 9.27
C ALA A 40 -26.63 -4.90 10.17
N LEU A 41 -27.61 -5.79 9.97
CA LEU A 41 -28.81 -5.90 10.80
C LEU A 41 -28.66 -6.90 11.96
N SER A 42 -27.46 -7.44 12.20
CA SER A 42 -27.25 -8.42 13.26
C SER A 42 -27.52 -7.81 14.64
N GLY A 43 -28.32 -8.52 15.44
CA GLY A 43 -28.71 -8.10 16.80
C GLY A 43 -29.58 -6.84 16.83
N ILE A 44 -30.33 -6.53 15.76
CA ILE A 44 -31.40 -5.53 15.76
C ILE A 44 -32.73 -6.25 16.01
N SER A 45 -33.56 -5.70 16.90
CA SER A 45 -34.91 -6.20 17.14
C SER A 45 -35.90 -5.54 16.19
N ILE A 46 -36.94 -6.28 15.77
CA ILE A 46 -38.12 -5.69 15.14
C ILE A 46 -38.69 -4.60 16.07
N GLY A 47 -39.03 -3.45 15.50
CA GLY A 47 -39.44 -2.24 16.23
C GLY A 47 -38.30 -1.29 16.57
N ALA A 48 -37.05 -1.66 16.32
CA ALA A 48 -35.92 -0.74 16.48
C ALA A 48 -35.88 0.34 15.38
N SER A 49 -35.29 1.48 15.72
CA SER A 49 -35.07 2.58 14.78
C SER A 49 -33.80 2.39 13.97
N VAL A 50 -33.93 2.56 12.66
CA VAL A 50 -32.82 2.63 11.69
C VAL A 50 -33.04 3.89 10.86
N ALA A 51 -32.04 4.77 10.83
CA ALA A 51 -32.07 5.94 9.96
C ALA A 51 -31.80 5.50 8.52
N VAL A 52 -32.61 5.96 7.57
CA VAL A 52 -32.43 5.76 6.12
C VAL A 52 -32.40 7.12 5.44
N ASN A 53 -31.28 7.45 4.78
CA ASN A 53 -30.96 8.83 4.33
C ASN A 53 -31.19 9.88 5.44
N GLY A 54 -30.87 9.54 6.69
CA GLY A 54 -31.09 10.38 7.86
C GLY A 54 -32.52 10.39 8.41
N THR A 55 -33.49 9.82 7.71
CA THR A 55 -34.88 9.71 8.18
C THR A 55 -35.02 8.55 9.16
N CYS A 56 -35.48 8.80 10.39
CA CYS A 56 -35.72 7.74 11.37
C CYS A 56 -36.90 6.85 10.93
N LEU A 57 -36.62 5.58 10.61
CA LEU A 57 -37.63 4.58 10.25
C LEU A 57 -37.65 3.42 11.25
N THR A 58 -38.79 2.76 11.38
CA THR A 58 -38.96 1.59 12.24
C THR A 58 -38.83 0.30 11.43
N LEU A 59 -37.94 -0.60 11.85
CA LEU A 59 -37.79 -1.91 11.23
C LEU A 59 -39.03 -2.77 11.54
N THR A 60 -39.85 -3.06 10.53
CA THR A 60 -41.12 -3.80 10.70
C THR A 60 -40.97 -5.30 10.49
N ARG A 61 -39.97 -5.71 9.70
CA ARG A 61 -39.62 -7.11 9.45
C ARG A 61 -38.13 -7.22 9.12
N GLN A 62 -37.55 -8.39 9.36
CA GLN A 62 -36.20 -8.76 8.96
C GLN A 62 -36.13 -10.22 8.49
N ASP A 63 -35.32 -10.48 7.48
CA ASP A 63 -34.98 -11.82 6.97
C ASP A 63 -33.52 -11.79 6.47
N GLY A 64 -32.62 -12.40 7.24
CA GLY A 64 -31.17 -12.27 7.03
C GLY A 64 -30.73 -10.81 7.03
N ASP A 65 -30.10 -10.40 5.93
CA ASP A 65 -29.62 -9.03 5.67
C ASP A 65 -30.67 -8.14 4.98
N THR A 66 -31.94 -8.58 4.89
CA THR A 66 -33.03 -7.79 4.31
C THR A 66 -33.93 -7.25 5.41
N GLY A 67 -34.24 -5.94 5.36
CA GLY A 67 -35.12 -5.26 6.30
C GLY A 67 -36.27 -4.55 5.61
N TRP A 68 -37.43 -4.47 6.27
CA TRP A 68 -38.61 -3.77 5.77
C TRP A 68 -38.97 -2.58 6.65
N PHE A 69 -39.45 -1.51 6.02
CA PHE A 69 -39.82 -0.25 6.66
C PHE A 69 -41.10 0.30 6.05
N ASP A 70 -42.05 0.70 6.89
CA ASP A 70 -43.27 1.38 6.44
C ASP A 70 -43.13 2.89 6.68
N VAL A 71 -43.32 3.66 5.61
CA VAL A 71 -43.15 5.11 5.60
C VAL A 71 -44.52 5.77 5.44
N ILE A 72 -44.89 6.60 6.41
CA ILE A 72 -46.17 7.30 6.44
C ILE A 72 -46.18 8.53 5.52
N SER A 73 -47.38 8.99 5.14
CA SER A 73 -47.56 10.11 4.20
C SER A 73 -46.89 11.42 4.62
N GLU A 74 -46.89 11.77 5.92
CA GLU A 74 -46.21 12.99 6.41
C GLU A 74 -44.69 12.93 6.18
N THR A 75 -44.08 11.76 6.43
CA THR A 75 -42.65 11.54 6.17
C THR A 75 -42.35 11.56 4.69
N LEU A 76 -43.21 10.95 3.86
CA LEU A 76 -43.07 10.97 2.40
C LEU A 76 -43.15 12.39 1.82
N ALA A 77 -43.97 13.27 2.41
CA ALA A 77 -44.12 14.65 1.95
C ALA A 77 -42.89 15.53 2.25
N ARG A 78 -42.04 15.13 3.20
CA ARG A 78 -40.87 15.91 3.66
C ARG A 78 -39.52 15.29 3.30
N THR A 79 -39.53 14.14 2.62
CA THR A 79 -38.32 13.36 2.31
C THR A 79 -38.32 12.92 0.84
N THR A 80 -37.17 12.50 0.35
CA THR A 80 -37.01 11.92 -0.98
C THR A 80 -37.33 10.42 -1.02
N LEU A 81 -37.73 9.82 0.11
CA LEU A 81 -38.13 8.41 0.21
C LEU A 81 -39.32 8.08 -0.71
N GLY A 82 -40.17 9.06 -1.00
CA GLY A 82 -41.25 8.99 -1.99
C GLY A 82 -40.78 8.84 -3.46
N ASN A 83 -39.50 9.02 -3.74
CA ASN A 83 -38.92 8.91 -5.08
C ASN A 83 -38.01 7.68 -5.24
N LEU A 84 -37.87 6.85 -4.20
CA LEU A 84 -37.05 5.65 -4.26
C LEU A 84 -37.63 4.62 -5.24
N ALA A 85 -36.73 3.97 -5.97
CA ALA A 85 -37.03 2.90 -6.91
C ALA A 85 -36.09 1.71 -6.67
N PRO A 86 -36.48 0.48 -7.07
CA PRO A 86 -35.60 -0.68 -6.99
C PRO A 86 -34.21 -0.43 -7.62
N GLY A 87 -33.17 -0.94 -6.97
CA GLY A 87 -31.76 -0.79 -7.36
C GLY A 87 -31.09 0.50 -6.89
N LYS A 88 -31.82 1.46 -6.31
CA LYS A 88 -31.21 2.68 -5.74
C LYS A 88 -30.47 2.37 -4.43
N PRO A 89 -29.26 2.88 -4.22
CA PRO A 89 -28.63 2.84 -2.91
C PRO A 89 -29.31 3.83 -1.96
N VAL A 90 -29.21 3.58 -0.66
CA VAL A 90 -29.62 4.49 0.42
C VAL A 90 -28.62 4.41 1.56
N ASN A 91 -28.32 5.53 2.21
CA ASN A 91 -27.48 5.57 3.39
C ASN A 91 -28.26 5.00 4.59
N PHE A 92 -27.61 4.24 5.48
CA PHE A 92 -28.25 3.78 6.72
C PHE A 92 -27.38 3.99 7.96
N GLU A 93 -28.04 4.13 9.12
CA GLU A 93 -27.41 4.20 10.44
C GLU A 93 -28.32 3.60 11.51
N ARG A 94 -27.76 2.78 12.40
CA ARG A 94 -28.48 2.21 13.55
C ARG A 94 -28.63 3.26 14.66
N ALA A 95 -29.70 3.14 15.44
CA ALA A 95 -29.83 3.91 16.67
C ALA A 95 -28.61 3.68 17.60
N ALA A 96 -28.06 4.77 18.14
CA ALA A 96 -26.98 4.73 19.12
C ALA A 96 -27.44 4.03 20.41
N ARG A 97 -26.56 3.23 21.01
CA ARG A 97 -26.77 2.57 22.30
C ARG A 97 -26.24 3.45 23.42
N PHE A 98 -26.82 3.30 24.61
CA PHE A 98 -26.37 4.03 25.80
C PHE A 98 -24.95 3.56 26.17
N GLY A 99 -24.00 4.50 26.18
CA GLY A 99 -22.57 4.22 26.41
C GLY A 99 -21.72 4.15 25.15
N ASP A 100 -22.30 4.32 23.95
CA ASP A 100 -21.52 4.46 22.72
C ASP A 100 -20.69 5.75 22.73
N GLU A 101 -19.49 5.70 22.16
CA GLU A 101 -18.62 6.87 21.99
C GLU A 101 -19.24 7.83 20.97
N ILE A 102 -19.68 9.01 21.45
CA ILE A 102 -20.24 10.06 20.60
C ILE A 102 -19.10 10.98 20.12
N GLY A 103 -18.72 10.82 18.87
CA GLY A 103 -17.91 11.74 18.08
C GLY A 103 -18.76 12.44 17.01
N GLY A 104 -18.35 13.62 16.57
CA GLY A 104 -19.15 14.46 15.68
C GLY A 104 -20.30 15.18 16.40
N HIS A 105 -21.37 15.51 15.67
CA HIS A 105 -22.50 16.29 16.19
C HIS A 105 -23.75 15.42 16.32
N THR A 106 -24.51 15.56 17.41
CA THR A 106 -25.76 14.81 17.61
C THR A 106 -26.83 15.27 16.64
N VAL A 107 -27.25 14.46 15.68
CA VAL A 107 -28.30 14.81 14.72
C VAL A 107 -29.60 14.10 15.08
N SER A 108 -30.73 14.81 15.03
CA SER A 108 -32.07 14.20 15.12
C SER A 108 -32.48 13.67 13.74
N GLY A 109 -32.99 12.45 13.65
CA GLY A 109 -33.50 11.87 12.39
C GLY A 109 -34.82 12.46 11.88
N HIS A 110 -35.14 13.70 12.28
CA HIS A 110 -36.29 14.46 11.81
C HIS A 110 -35.87 15.34 10.63
N ILE A 111 -36.38 15.03 9.44
CA ILE A 111 -36.13 15.84 8.24
C ILE A 111 -37.05 17.06 8.26
N CYS A 112 -36.45 18.25 8.14
CA CYS A 112 -37.15 19.52 8.22
C CYS A 112 -37.57 20.03 6.83
N THR A 113 -36.72 19.83 5.83
CA THR A 113 -36.94 20.32 4.45
C THR A 113 -36.15 19.50 3.44
N THR A 114 -36.38 19.74 2.15
CA THR A 114 -35.59 19.18 1.05
C THR A 114 -34.75 20.25 0.37
N ALA A 115 -33.69 19.86 -0.33
CA ALA A 115 -32.87 20.76 -1.13
C ALA A 115 -32.48 20.14 -2.48
N CYS A 116 -32.11 20.97 -3.45
CA CYS A 116 -31.48 20.54 -4.70
C CYS A 116 -30.02 21.01 -4.75
N ILE A 117 -29.17 20.29 -5.49
CA ILE A 117 -27.78 20.73 -5.71
C ILE A 117 -27.81 21.81 -6.79
N ALA A 118 -27.55 23.05 -6.40
CA ALA A 118 -27.54 24.22 -7.28
C ALA A 118 -26.18 24.41 -7.98
N ALA A 119 -25.09 24.03 -7.30
CA ALA A 119 -23.74 24.07 -7.89
C ALA A 119 -22.83 22.97 -7.32
N ASP A 120 -21.91 22.50 -8.15
CA ASP A 120 -20.87 21.52 -7.80
C ASP A 120 -19.53 22.00 -8.36
N ALA A 121 -18.70 22.58 -7.48
CA ALA A 121 -17.40 23.12 -7.82
C ALA A 121 -16.29 22.26 -7.22
N VAL A 122 -15.57 21.55 -8.08
CA VAL A 122 -14.45 20.68 -7.68
C VAL A 122 -13.13 21.42 -7.87
N THR A 123 -12.32 21.47 -6.80
CA THR A 123 -10.94 22.00 -6.83
C THR A 123 -9.94 20.92 -6.38
N GLU A 124 -8.65 21.22 -6.47
CA GLU A 124 -7.55 20.32 -6.06
C GLU A 124 -7.55 19.96 -4.57
N LEU A 125 -8.14 20.81 -3.71
CA LEU A 125 -8.10 20.67 -2.24
C LEU A 125 -9.49 20.42 -1.62
N ASN A 126 -10.57 20.75 -2.32
CA ASN A 126 -11.94 20.61 -1.82
C ASN A 126 -12.96 20.46 -2.96
N ARG A 127 -14.10 19.85 -2.66
CA ARG A 127 -15.31 19.93 -3.47
C ARG A 127 -16.32 20.78 -2.72
N ARG A 128 -16.74 21.90 -3.31
CA ARG A 128 -17.78 22.77 -2.79
C ARG A 128 -19.10 22.39 -3.44
N LEU A 129 -20.05 21.92 -2.63
CA LEU A 129 -21.43 21.71 -3.07
C LEU A 129 -22.29 22.84 -2.55
N GLU A 130 -23.16 23.39 -3.39
CA GLU A 130 -24.17 24.36 -3.01
C GLU A 130 -25.56 23.74 -3.10
N PHE A 131 -26.33 23.88 -2.03
CA PHE A 131 -27.69 23.37 -1.91
C PHE A 131 -28.67 24.52 -1.84
N GLU A 132 -29.65 24.52 -2.72
CA GLU A 132 -30.79 25.44 -2.68
C GLU A 132 -31.95 24.75 -1.96
N LEU A 133 -32.45 25.39 -0.90
CA LEU A 133 -33.55 24.85 -0.10
C LEU A 133 -34.87 24.98 -0.86
N ALA A 134 -35.69 23.92 -0.85
CA ALA A 134 -37.04 23.97 -1.43
C ALA A 134 -37.96 24.94 -0.66
N ASP A 135 -37.75 25.06 0.66
CA ASP A 135 -38.39 26.05 1.52
C ASP A 135 -37.32 26.94 2.17
N ALA A 136 -37.16 28.14 1.62
CA ALA A 136 -36.19 29.13 2.08
C ALA A 136 -36.44 29.61 3.52
N SER A 137 -37.64 29.39 4.10
CA SER A 137 -37.91 29.79 5.49
C SER A 137 -37.03 29.06 6.51
N TRP A 138 -36.45 27.92 6.13
CA TRP A 138 -35.52 27.14 6.95
C TRP A 138 -34.10 27.71 6.97
N ILE A 139 -33.74 28.62 6.05
CA ILE A 139 -32.37 29.14 5.94
C ILE A 139 -31.91 29.86 7.21
N LYS A 140 -32.84 30.47 7.96
CA LYS A 140 -32.58 31.17 9.24
C LYS A 140 -32.09 30.24 10.36
N TYR A 141 -32.18 28.92 10.17
CA TYR A 141 -31.68 27.91 11.10
C TYR A 141 -30.36 27.29 10.65
N ILE A 142 -29.85 27.65 9.46
CA ILE A 142 -28.56 27.18 8.94
C ILE A 142 -27.53 28.29 9.13
N MET A 143 -26.60 28.07 10.05
CA MET A 143 -25.59 29.07 10.41
C MET A 143 -24.26 28.80 9.70
N PRO A 144 -23.58 29.82 9.14
CA PRO A 144 -22.21 29.67 8.65
C PRO A 144 -21.31 29.09 9.75
N LYS A 145 -20.43 28.15 9.39
CA LYS A 145 -19.58 27.39 10.34
C LYS A 145 -20.34 26.52 11.35
N GLY A 146 -21.66 26.45 11.26
CA GLY A 146 -22.47 25.44 11.94
C GLY A 146 -22.39 24.08 11.22
N PHE A 147 -23.32 23.20 11.56
CA PHE A 147 -23.44 21.88 10.97
C PHE A 147 -24.88 21.60 10.55
N VAL A 148 -25.03 20.80 9.50
CA VAL A 148 -26.32 20.42 8.90
C VAL A 148 -26.26 18.95 8.51
N SER A 149 -27.36 18.22 8.65
CA SER A 149 -27.43 16.85 8.15
C SER A 149 -28.02 16.84 6.75
N VAL A 150 -27.31 16.23 5.81
CA VAL A 150 -27.73 16.09 4.41
C VAL A 150 -27.70 14.61 4.04
N ASP A 151 -28.84 14.03 3.69
CA ASP A 151 -29.00 12.59 3.41
C ASP A 151 -28.45 11.69 4.53
N GLY A 152 -28.53 12.16 5.79
CA GLY A 152 -28.00 11.48 6.98
C GLY A 152 -26.54 11.79 7.31
N CYS A 153 -25.84 12.57 6.49
CA CYS A 153 -24.46 12.95 6.75
C CYS A 153 -24.36 14.31 7.44
N SER A 154 -23.75 14.36 8.63
CA SER A 154 -23.41 15.64 9.27
C SER A 154 -22.28 16.34 8.51
N LEU A 155 -22.58 17.49 7.91
CA LEU A 155 -21.64 18.29 7.14
C LEU A 155 -21.46 19.68 7.78
N THR A 156 -20.23 20.19 7.73
CA THR A 156 -19.94 21.56 8.18
C THR A 156 -20.38 22.56 7.13
N VAL A 157 -21.18 23.54 7.55
CA VAL A 157 -21.70 24.60 6.69
C VAL A 157 -20.61 25.60 6.36
N GLY A 158 -20.45 25.87 5.07
CA GLY A 158 -19.63 26.93 4.49
C GLY A 158 -20.34 28.27 4.49
N GLU A 159 -20.53 28.82 3.29
CA GLU A 159 -21.29 30.05 3.04
C GLU A 159 -22.80 29.78 3.06
N VAL A 160 -23.57 30.76 3.55
CA VAL A 160 -25.04 30.73 3.57
C VAL A 160 -25.55 32.01 2.88
N THR A 161 -26.50 31.87 1.97
CA THR A 161 -27.18 32.97 1.25
C THR A 161 -28.62 33.12 1.75
N SER A 162 -29.46 33.90 1.06
CA SER A 162 -30.88 34.03 1.39
C SER A 162 -31.71 32.76 1.10
N THR A 163 -31.21 31.85 0.25
CA THR A 163 -31.96 30.65 -0.19
C THR A 163 -31.11 29.38 -0.26
N SER A 164 -29.78 29.49 -0.19
CA SER A 164 -28.84 28.38 -0.35
C SER A 164 -27.78 28.33 0.75
N PHE A 165 -27.16 27.17 0.93
CA PHE A 165 -25.96 27.01 1.72
C PHE A 165 -24.95 26.12 1.00
N SER A 166 -23.67 26.27 1.34
CA SER A 166 -22.60 25.45 0.79
C SER A 166 -21.96 24.55 1.84
N VAL A 167 -21.37 23.45 1.39
CA VAL A 167 -20.51 22.58 2.20
C VAL A 167 -19.20 22.34 1.47
N TYR A 168 -18.14 22.11 2.24
CA TYR A 168 -16.83 21.76 1.70
C TYR A 168 -16.53 20.29 2.03
N LEU A 169 -16.37 19.46 1.01
CA LEU A 169 -15.96 18.08 1.13
C LEU A 169 -14.45 17.98 0.86
N ILE A 170 -13.72 17.30 1.74
CA ILE A 170 -12.32 16.93 1.53
C ILE A 170 -12.27 15.61 0.72
N PRO A 171 -11.26 15.38 -0.13
CA PRO A 171 -11.16 14.15 -0.93
C PRO A 171 -11.24 12.85 -0.11
N GLU A 172 -10.80 12.90 1.14
CA GLU A 172 -10.82 11.81 2.10
C GLU A 172 -12.23 11.32 2.44
N THR A 173 -13.27 12.17 2.38
CA THR A 173 -14.66 11.75 2.66
C THR A 173 -15.33 11.00 1.50
N GLN A 174 -14.71 10.92 0.31
CA GLN A 174 -15.31 10.30 -0.89
C GLN A 174 -14.65 8.97 -1.30
N SER A 175 -13.60 8.53 -0.61
CA SER A 175 -12.74 7.41 -1.05
C SER A 175 -13.00 6.12 -0.26
N THR A 176 -13.11 4.97 -0.94
CA THR A 176 -13.13 3.66 -0.25
C THR A 176 -11.84 3.41 0.53
N ASP A 177 -11.88 2.50 1.52
CA ASP A 177 -10.73 2.17 2.37
C ASP A 177 -9.51 1.67 1.56
N VAL A 178 -9.76 0.91 0.49
CA VAL A 178 -8.71 0.41 -0.41
C VAL A 178 -8.06 1.54 -1.20
N GLU A 179 -8.85 2.48 -1.72
CA GLU A 179 -8.36 3.64 -2.47
C GLU A 179 -7.48 4.55 -1.58
N ARG A 180 -7.91 4.78 -0.33
CA ARG A 180 -7.13 5.53 0.67
C ARG A 180 -5.81 4.83 0.99
N THR A 181 -5.85 3.51 1.18
CA THR A 181 -4.67 2.69 1.46
C THR A 181 -3.66 2.73 0.29
N ILE A 182 -4.14 2.67 -0.94
CA ILE A 182 -3.30 2.76 -2.14
C ILE A 182 -2.68 4.14 -2.28
N ARG A 183 -3.45 5.23 -2.14
CA ARG A 183 -2.93 6.60 -2.23
C ARG A 183 -1.89 6.88 -1.16
N HIS A 184 -2.10 6.38 0.06
CA HIS A 184 -1.10 6.46 1.12
C HIS A 184 0.18 5.68 0.76
N ALA A 185 0.05 4.44 0.27
CA ALA A 185 1.21 3.65 -0.15
C ALA A 185 1.98 4.31 -1.30
N LYS A 186 1.29 4.91 -2.28
CA LYS A 186 1.91 5.69 -3.35
C LYS A 186 2.71 6.86 -2.79
N ARG A 187 2.08 7.70 -1.96
CA ARG A 187 2.73 8.88 -1.35
C ARG A 187 3.94 8.50 -0.50
N ALA A 188 3.83 7.42 0.27
CA ALA A 188 4.93 6.96 1.10
C ALA A 188 6.07 6.37 0.25
N ALA A 189 5.76 5.56 -0.77
CA ALA A 189 6.79 4.88 -1.56
C ALA A 189 7.52 5.81 -2.56
N ARG A 190 6.87 6.88 -3.01
CA ARG A 190 7.38 7.87 -3.99
C ARG A 190 6.84 9.26 -3.63
N SER A 191 7.42 9.87 -2.59
CA SER A 191 6.99 11.18 -2.08
C SER A 191 7.18 12.31 -3.09
N GLU A 192 8.06 12.11 -4.08
CA GLU A 192 8.31 13.06 -5.16
C GLU A 192 7.22 13.09 -6.24
N LEU A 193 6.32 12.10 -6.28
CA LEU A 193 5.26 11.99 -7.28
C LEU A 193 3.91 12.43 -6.71
N SER A 194 3.27 13.41 -7.36
CA SER A 194 1.91 13.82 -7.02
C SER A 194 0.90 12.70 -7.33
N VAL A 195 0.16 12.27 -6.30
CA VAL A 195 -0.86 11.21 -6.40
C VAL A 195 -2.13 11.69 -7.11
N THR A 196 -2.48 12.97 -6.99
CA THR A 196 -3.71 13.57 -7.57
C THR A 196 -3.43 14.41 -8.81
N GLY A 197 -2.21 14.94 -8.99
CA GLY A 197 -1.82 15.80 -10.11
C GLY A 197 -1.29 15.04 -11.33
N GLY A 198 -1.66 13.78 -11.52
CA GLY A 198 -1.22 12.95 -12.66
C GLY A 198 0.28 12.60 -12.65
N GLY A 199 0.99 12.77 -11.53
CA GLY A 199 2.43 12.53 -11.46
C GLY A 199 2.83 11.08 -11.73
N TRP A 200 1.95 10.13 -11.41
CA TRP A 200 2.17 8.69 -11.61
C TRP A 200 1.96 8.22 -13.06
N SER A 201 1.34 9.03 -13.91
CA SER A 201 1.00 8.69 -15.30
C SER A 201 1.40 9.80 -16.28
N LYS A 202 2.37 10.62 -15.88
CA LYS A 202 2.79 11.83 -16.60
C LYS A 202 3.31 11.54 -18.01
N LEU A 203 3.96 10.40 -18.20
CA LEU A 203 4.53 9.97 -19.48
C LEU A 203 3.50 9.26 -20.37
N GLY A 204 2.35 8.85 -19.81
CA GLY A 204 1.29 8.16 -20.55
C GLY A 204 1.73 6.80 -21.11
N LEU A 205 2.67 6.10 -20.44
CA LEU A 205 3.24 4.85 -20.91
C LEU A 205 2.20 3.73 -21.06
N ALA A 206 1.09 3.80 -20.30
CA ALA A 206 -0.04 2.90 -20.43
C ALA A 206 -0.68 2.91 -21.83
N HIS A 207 -0.53 4.00 -22.58
CA HIS A 207 -1.03 4.17 -23.94
C HIS A 207 0.07 4.11 -25.01
N SER A 208 1.31 3.83 -24.59
CA SER A 208 2.47 3.73 -25.48
C SER A 208 2.70 2.30 -25.98
N ASN A 209 3.68 2.14 -26.88
CA ASN A 209 4.17 0.84 -27.33
C ASN A 209 5.30 0.28 -26.46
N VAL A 210 5.54 0.80 -25.24
CA VAL A 210 6.69 0.40 -24.39
C VAL A 210 6.74 -1.10 -24.08
N LEU A 211 5.57 -1.75 -24.05
CA LEU A 211 5.44 -3.19 -23.80
C LEU A 211 5.48 -4.03 -25.09
N GLN A 212 5.39 -3.40 -26.26
CA GLN A 212 5.41 -4.13 -27.52
C GLN A 212 6.81 -4.68 -27.78
N VAL A 213 6.87 -5.98 -28.03
CA VAL A 213 8.09 -6.68 -28.41
C VAL A 213 7.83 -7.34 -29.76
N GLY A 214 8.61 -6.94 -30.77
CA GLY A 214 8.52 -7.51 -32.11
C GLY A 214 8.92 -8.99 -32.13
N ALA A 215 8.41 -9.74 -33.12
CA ALA A 215 8.74 -11.16 -33.30
C ALA A 215 10.26 -11.41 -33.43
N ASP A 216 10.99 -10.44 -34.00
CA ASP A 216 12.44 -10.50 -34.21
C ASP A 216 13.25 -9.98 -33.01
N PHE A 217 12.70 -10.01 -31.79
CA PHE A 217 13.44 -9.57 -30.62
C PHE A 217 14.73 -10.39 -30.45
N PRO A 218 15.91 -9.76 -30.48
CA PRO A 218 17.17 -10.49 -30.47
C PRO A 218 17.44 -11.01 -29.06
N ASN A 219 17.14 -12.29 -28.83
CA ASN A 219 17.53 -12.99 -27.62
C ASN A 219 19.02 -13.36 -27.73
N THR A 220 19.88 -12.57 -27.11
CA THR A 220 21.33 -12.76 -27.21
C THR A 220 21.92 -13.61 -26.08
N ILE A 221 21.16 -13.87 -25.02
CA ILE A 221 21.57 -14.73 -23.91
C ILE A 221 21.25 -16.19 -24.26
N ALA A 222 22.23 -17.07 -24.09
CA ALA A 222 22.06 -18.51 -24.32
C ALA A 222 20.98 -19.10 -23.41
N ARG A 223 20.18 -20.02 -23.95
CA ARG A 223 19.18 -20.80 -23.19
C ARG A 223 19.61 -22.27 -23.13
N VAL A 224 19.64 -22.85 -21.94
CA VAL A 224 20.10 -24.23 -21.69
C VAL A 224 19.08 -24.97 -20.82
N ASP A 225 18.89 -26.27 -21.07
CA ASP A 225 18.14 -27.14 -20.16
C ASP A 225 18.99 -27.45 -18.93
N ALA A 226 18.55 -26.99 -17.77
CA ALA A 226 19.32 -27.17 -16.54
C ALA A 226 19.45 -28.63 -16.11
N ARG A 227 18.59 -29.52 -16.62
CA ARG A 227 18.66 -30.96 -16.35
C ARG A 227 19.83 -31.64 -17.06
N SER A 228 20.40 -30.99 -18.07
CA SER A 228 21.60 -31.46 -18.76
C SER A 228 22.88 -30.83 -18.23
N LEU A 229 22.85 -30.21 -17.05
CA LEU A 229 24.01 -29.57 -16.43
C LEU A 229 24.23 -30.11 -15.02
N THR A 230 25.46 -30.51 -14.72
CA THR A 230 25.91 -30.62 -13.32
C THR A 230 26.28 -29.25 -12.75
N ALA A 231 26.43 -29.16 -11.43
CA ALA A 231 26.88 -27.93 -10.77
C ALA A 231 28.29 -27.52 -11.23
N GLU A 232 29.18 -28.49 -11.43
CA GLU A 232 30.55 -28.28 -11.91
C GLU A 232 30.56 -27.78 -13.36
N GLU A 233 29.76 -28.39 -14.23
CA GLU A 233 29.63 -27.94 -15.62
C GLU A 233 29.06 -26.52 -15.71
N PHE A 234 28.06 -26.21 -14.88
CA PHE A 234 27.54 -24.86 -14.76
C PHE A 234 28.62 -23.87 -14.29
N ALA A 235 29.39 -24.24 -13.26
CA ALA A 235 30.43 -23.41 -12.71
C ALA A 235 31.55 -23.12 -13.73
N VAL A 236 31.95 -24.11 -14.52
CA VAL A 236 33.01 -23.96 -15.54
C VAL A 236 32.52 -23.15 -16.75
N ARG A 237 31.27 -23.37 -17.19
CA ARG A 237 30.75 -22.79 -18.44
C ARG A 237 30.19 -21.38 -18.26
N PHE A 238 29.62 -21.06 -17.09
CA PHE A 238 28.85 -19.84 -16.90
C PHE A 238 29.33 -19.04 -15.69
N GLU A 239 29.47 -19.67 -14.52
CA GLU A 239 29.78 -18.92 -13.29
C GLU A 239 31.20 -18.34 -13.27
N SER A 240 32.22 -19.19 -13.49
CA SER A 240 33.62 -18.79 -13.47
C SER A 240 33.98 -17.81 -14.59
N PRO A 241 33.51 -18.02 -15.85
CA PRO A 241 33.70 -17.04 -16.91
C PRO A 241 32.87 -15.77 -16.74
N GLY A 242 31.89 -15.76 -15.82
CA GLY A 242 31.00 -14.62 -15.60
C GLY A 242 30.05 -14.35 -16.76
N VAL A 243 29.47 -15.40 -17.35
CA VAL A 243 28.59 -15.33 -18.53
C VAL A 243 27.12 -15.55 -18.11
N PRO A 244 26.20 -14.61 -18.40
CA PRO A 244 24.77 -14.79 -18.14
C PRO A 244 24.19 -15.96 -18.96
N VAL A 245 23.22 -16.67 -18.38
CA VAL A 245 22.54 -17.78 -19.05
C VAL A 245 21.09 -17.89 -18.58
N ILE A 246 20.20 -18.28 -19.49
CA ILE A 246 18.81 -18.65 -19.17
C ILE A 246 18.74 -20.17 -19.02
N LEU A 247 18.25 -20.61 -17.87
CA LEU A 247 18.15 -22.01 -17.48
C LEU A 247 16.67 -22.43 -17.48
N THR A 248 16.36 -23.47 -18.24
CA THR A 248 14.99 -24.04 -18.30
C THR A 248 14.90 -25.28 -17.43
N GLY A 249 13.68 -25.64 -17.02
CA GLY A 249 13.42 -26.92 -16.34
C GLY A 249 13.61 -26.92 -14.81
N LEU A 250 14.20 -25.86 -14.22
CA LEU A 250 14.50 -25.80 -12.79
C LEU A 250 13.26 -25.71 -11.86
N THR A 251 12.15 -25.19 -12.38
CA THR A 251 10.95 -24.86 -11.58
C THR A 251 9.82 -25.87 -11.76
N ARG A 252 9.98 -26.89 -12.62
CA ARG A 252 8.89 -27.79 -13.04
C ARG A 252 8.21 -28.51 -11.87
N ASP A 253 9.01 -28.92 -10.89
CA ASP A 253 8.57 -29.70 -9.74
C ASP A 253 8.23 -28.84 -8.53
N TRP A 254 8.33 -27.50 -8.64
CA TRP A 254 7.97 -26.61 -7.55
C TRP A 254 6.46 -26.54 -7.38
N PRO A 255 5.92 -26.72 -6.16
CA PRO A 255 4.53 -26.40 -5.86
C PRO A 255 4.16 -24.98 -6.31
N ALA A 256 5.07 -24.01 -6.18
CA ALA A 256 4.89 -22.63 -6.59
C ALA A 256 4.46 -22.48 -8.07
N SER A 257 4.96 -23.33 -8.97
CA SER A 257 4.61 -23.29 -10.40
C SER A 257 3.12 -23.56 -10.65
N ARG A 258 2.44 -24.23 -9.72
CA ARG A 258 1.00 -24.55 -9.79
C ARG A 258 0.17 -23.72 -8.82
N GLU A 259 0.66 -23.57 -7.59
CA GLU A 259 -0.05 -22.99 -6.45
C GLU A 259 0.01 -21.46 -6.43
N TRP A 260 1.05 -20.85 -7.00
CA TRP A 260 1.19 -19.39 -6.96
C TRP A 260 0.39 -18.73 -8.09
N THR A 261 -0.93 -18.76 -7.95
CA THR A 261 -1.89 -18.02 -8.77
C THR A 261 -2.53 -16.92 -7.94
N ASP A 262 -3.02 -15.84 -8.57
CA ASP A 262 -3.66 -14.74 -7.83
C ASP A 262 -4.80 -15.25 -6.94
N ALA A 263 -5.64 -16.15 -7.45
CA ALA A 263 -6.76 -16.70 -6.70
C ALA A 263 -6.31 -17.47 -5.44
N ARG A 264 -5.32 -18.36 -5.58
CA ARG A 264 -4.80 -19.18 -4.47
C ARG A 264 -4.00 -18.36 -3.46
N LEU A 265 -3.22 -17.39 -3.95
CA LEU A 265 -2.47 -16.49 -3.08
C LEU A 265 -3.42 -15.56 -2.33
N LEU A 266 -4.46 -15.03 -2.98
CA LEU A 266 -5.48 -14.21 -2.33
C LEU A 266 -6.24 -14.99 -1.26
N GLU A 267 -6.62 -16.25 -1.55
CA GLU A 267 -7.27 -17.15 -0.59
C GLU A 267 -6.43 -17.36 0.69
N ARG A 268 -5.12 -17.58 0.54
CA ARG A 268 -4.24 -17.93 1.67
C ARG A 268 -3.58 -16.73 2.36
N TYR A 269 -3.33 -15.65 1.62
CA TYR A 269 -2.47 -14.55 2.03
C TYR A 269 -3.08 -13.17 1.76
N GLY A 270 -4.39 -13.09 1.45
CA GLY A 270 -5.07 -11.86 1.05
C GLY A 270 -4.83 -10.68 1.99
N ASP A 271 -4.91 -10.91 3.30
CA ASP A 271 -4.76 -9.85 4.30
C ASP A 271 -3.29 -9.68 4.75
N HIS A 272 -2.38 -10.54 4.27
CA HIS A 272 -0.95 -10.39 4.55
C HIS A 272 -0.38 -9.19 3.80
N ARG A 273 0.33 -8.33 4.53
CA ARG A 273 0.93 -7.11 3.96
C ARG A 273 2.32 -7.37 3.40
N PHE A 274 2.51 -7.25 2.09
CA PHE A 274 3.80 -7.39 1.40
C PHE A 274 4.45 -6.02 1.15
N LYS A 275 5.79 -5.97 1.16
CA LYS A 275 6.56 -4.76 0.82
C LYS A 275 6.38 -4.39 -0.65
N VAL A 276 5.93 -3.16 -0.88
CA VAL A 276 5.72 -2.57 -2.23
C VAL A 276 6.63 -1.36 -2.51
N GLY A 277 7.42 -0.93 -1.52
CA GLY A 277 8.32 0.21 -1.60
C GLY A 277 9.00 0.49 -0.27
N SER A 278 9.72 1.60 -0.21
CA SER A 278 10.27 2.17 1.03
C SER A 278 9.96 3.66 1.06
N ASP A 279 9.76 4.22 2.25
CA ASP A 279 9.60 5.66 2.43
C ASP A 279 10.95 6.39 2.50
N ASP A 280 10.89 7.71 2.66
CA ASP A 280 12.06 8.59 2.67
C ASP A 280 13.04 8.28 3.81
N ASP A 281 12.55 7.70 4.91
CA ASP A 281 13.35 7.25 6.06
C ASP A 281 13.83 5.79 5.90
N GLY A 282 13.45 5.12 4.81
CA GLY A 282 13.84 3.76 4.46
C GLY A 282 12.96 2.67 5.08
N TYR A 283 11.90 3.02 5.82
CA TYR A 283 10.95 2.04 6.33
C TYR A 283 10.15 1.42 5.19
N ALA A 284 9.74 0.17 5.38
CA ALA A 284 9.07 -0.59 4.33
C ALA A 284 7.59 -0.19 4.21
N VAL A 285 7.22 0.34 3.06
CA VAL A 285 5.83 0.59 2.68
C VAL A 285 5.19 -0.73 2.25
N ARG A 286 4.01 -1.03 2.80
CA ARG A 286 3.34 -2.33 2.60
C ARG A 286 1.86 -2.19 2.26
N LEU A 287 1.40 -3.03 1.34
CA LEU A 287 -0.02 -3.23 1.01
C LEU A 287 -0.43 -4.66 1.34
N SER A 288 -1.69 -4.88 1.73
CA SER A 288 -2.24 -6.24 1.77
C SER A 288 -2.20 -6.83 0.36
N LEU A 289 -2.09 -8.15 0.21
CA LEU A 289 -2.13 -8.76 -1.11
C LEU A 289 -3.44 -8.44 -1.83
N ARG A 290 -4.56 -8.40 -1.09
CA ARG A 290 -5.88 -8.00 -1.60
C ARG A 290 -5.85 -6.60 -2.21
N ASP A 291 -5.35 -5.61 -1.47
CA ASP A 291 -5.27 -4.22 -1.95
C ASP A 291 -4.29 -4.09 -3.12
N PHE A 292 -3.20 -4.84 -3.10
CA PHE A 292 -2.24 -4.86 -4.21
C PHE A 292 -2.84 -5.44 -5.50
N LEU A 293 -3.62 -6.52 -5.41
CA LEU A 293 -4.30 -7.10 -6.57
C LEU A 293 -5.42 -6.17 -7.08
N TYR A 294 -6.14 -5.49 -6.19
CA TYR A 294 -7.07 -4.43 -6.57
C TYR A 294 -6.33 -3.28 -7.28
N TYR A 295 -5.24 -2.78 -6.71
CA TYR A 295 -4.37 -1.75 -7.30
C TYR A 295 -3.93 -2.13 -8.71
N ARG A 296 -3.46 -3.37 -8.88
CA ARG A 296 -2.99 -3.93 -10.15
C ARG A 296 -4.07 -3.93 -11.22
N ALA A 297 -5.30 -4.26 -10.85
CA ALA A 297 -6.44 -4.35 -11.76
C ALA A 297 -7.15 -3.01 -12.02
N SER A 298 -6.97 -2.03 -11.14
CA SER A 298 -7.65 -0.74 -11.21
C SER A 298 -7.25 0.07 -12.45
N ARG A 299 -8.25 0.64 -13.13
CA ARG A 299 -8.08 1.54 -14.28
C ARG A 299 -7.54 2.91 -13.90
N GLU A 300 -7.64 3.29 -12.63
CA GLU A 300 -7.20 4.59 -12.10
C GLU A 300 -5.79 4.52 -11.50
N HIS A 301 -5.25 3.30 -11.35
CA HIS A 301 -4.00 3.05 -10.65
C HIS A 301 -3.06 2.16 -11.44
N GLY A 302 -2.85 0.89 -11.06
CA GLY A 302 -1.79 0.04 -11.62
C GLY A 302 -1.85 -0.13 -13.13
N ARG A 303 -3.04 -0.06 -13.74
CA ARG A 303 -3.17 -0.11 -15.22
C ARG A 303 -2.77 1.18 -15.92
N LEU A 304 -2.79 2.32 -15.22
CA LEU A 304 -2.49 3.65 -15.77
C LEU A 304 -1.09 4.15 -15.40
N ASP A 305 -0.58 3.80 -14.21
CA ASP A 305 0.71 4.26 -13.71
C ASP A 305 1.86 3.91 -14.68
N ASP A 306 2.76 4.85 -14.93
CA ASP A 306 3.92 4.69 -15.83
C ASP A 306 4.91 3.66 -15.29
N SER A 307 5.20 3.73 -13.99
CA SER A 307 6.00 2.76 -13.22
C SER A 307 5.21 2.33 -11.98
N PRO A 308 4.35 1.30 -12.11
CA PRO A 308 3.47 0.88 -11.02
C PRO A 308 4.21 0.39 -9.77
N LEU A 309 3.56 0.47 -8.61
CA LEU A 309 4.01 -0.17 -7.37
C LEU A 309 4.30 -1.67 -7.60
N TYR A 310 5.31 -2.17 -6.91
CA TYR A 310 5.89 -3.48 -7.18
C TYR A 310 6.18 -4.22 -5.88
N ILE A 311 5.59 -5.42 -5.69
CA ILE A 311 5.95 -6.25 -4.55
C ILE A 311 7.39 -6.72 -4.73
N PHE A 312 8.23 -6.34 -3.77
CA PHE A 312 9.62 -6.75 -3.67
C PHE A 312 9.93 -7.05 -2.19
N ASP A 313 9.42 -8.20 -1.71
CA ASP A 313 9.43 -8.52 -0.29
C ASP A 313 10.52 -9.54 0.05
N GLY A 314 11.53 -9.08 0.81
CA GLY A 314 12.64 -9.93 1.27
C GLY A 314 12.38 -10.68 2.58
N SER A 315 11.22 -10.46 3.19
CA SER A 315 10.80 -11.02 4.49
C SER A 315 9.71 -12.09 4.37
N PHE A 316 9.25 -12.37 3.15
CA PHE A 316 8.17 -13.33 2.87
C PHE A 316 8.46 -14.73 3.43
N ALA A 317 9.72 -15.15 3.48
CA ALA A 317 10.13 -16.46 3.96
C ALA A 317 10.23 -16.56 5.49
N THR A 318 10.18 -15.43 6.23
CA THR A 318 10.42 -15.40 7.68
C THR A 318 9.21 -14.89 8.48
N ARG A 319 8.38 -14.00 7.91
CA ARG A 319 7.21 -13.45 8.61
C ARG A 319 6.13 -14.51 8.81
N ARG A 320 5.56 -14.57 10.02
CA ARG A 320 4.57 -15.58 10.44
C ARG A 320 3.44 -15.81 9.42
N GLY A 321 2.90 -14.74 8.84
CA GLY A 321 1.78 -14.81 7.89
C GLY A 321 2.13 -15.29 6.48
N SER A 322 3.40 -15.23 6.06
CA SER A 322 3.83 -15.59 4.68
C SER A 322 4.90 -16.67 4.62
N ARG A 323 5.52 -17.05 5.75
CA ARG A 323 6.64 -18.01 5.80
C ARG A 323 6.36 -19.37 5.14
N ARG A 324 5.09 -19.77 5.00
CA ARG A 324 4.69 -21.01 4.30
C ARG A 324 5.04 -20.97 2.81
N LEU A 325 5.09 -19.80 2.18
CA LEU A 325 5.57 -19.63 0.80
C LEU A 325 7.00 -20.18 0.59
N ARG A 326 7.82 -20.24 1.65
CA ARG A 326 9.16 -20.82 1.57
C ARG A 326 9.13 -22.32 1.23
N GLN A 327 8.04 -23.02 1.53
CA GLN A 327 7.89 -24.46 1.29
C GLN A 327 7.53 -24.76 -0.17
N ASP A 328 7.04 -23.76 -0.90
CA ASP A 328 6.54 -23.94 -2.26
C ASP A 328 7.65 -23.97 -3.32
N TYR A 329 8.90 -23.74 -2.93
CA TYR A 329 10.05 -23.80 -3.83
C TYR A 329 11.34 -24.24 -3.12
N SER A 330 12.28 -24.78 -3.89
CA SER A 330 13.62 -25.14 -3.42
C SER A 330 14.67 -24.29 -4.12
N VAL A 331 15.84 -24.08 -3.49
CA VAL A 331 16.97 -23.45 -4.21
C VAL A 331 17.49 -24.49 -5.22
N PRO A 332 17.60 -24.16 -6.53
CA PRO A 332 18.14 -25.09 -7.51
C PRO A 332 19.54 -25.60 -7.13
N ALA A 333 19.85 -26.86 -7.46
CA ALA A 333 21.12 -27.49 -7.12
C ALA A 333 22.35 -26.71 -7.64
N LEU A 334 22.21 -26.07 -8.81
CA LEU A 334 23.23 -25.22 -9.43
C LEU A 334 23.60 -23.99 -8.57
N PHE A 335 22.73 -23.60 -7.63
CA PHE A 335 22.89 -22.44 -6.75
C PHE A 335 22.84 -22.84 -5.27
N ALA A 336 22.99 -24.12 -4.95
CA ALA A 336 22.82 -24.63 -3.59
C ALA A 336 23.94 -24.15 -2.64
N GLU A 337 25.13 -23.86 -3.18
CA GLU A 337 26.21 -23.28 -2.39
C GLU A 337 25.94 -21.79 -2.11
N ASP A 338 25.66 -21.49 -0.84
CA ASP A 338 25.44 -20.14 -0.36
C ASP A 338 26.29 -19.85 0.87
N LEU A 339 27.54 -19.45 0.65
CA LEU A 339 28.54 -19.22 1.70
C LEU A 339 28.12 -18.12 2.68
N MET A 340 27.26 -17.19 2.27
CA MET A 340 26.75 -16.12 3.14
C MET A 340 25.84 -16.65 4.26
N GLN A 341 25.35 -17.90 4.17
CA GLN A 341 24.64 -18.57 5.26
C GLN A 341 25.50 -18.66 6.54
N HIS A 342 26.82 -18.76 6.41
CA HIS A 342 27.74 -18.86 7.55
C HIS A 342 27.85 -17.54 8.34
N ALA A 343 27.39 -16.41 7.81
CA ALA A 343 27.25 -15.17 8.58
C ALA A 343 26.08 -15.22 9.58
N GLY A 344 25.18 -16.21 9.46
CA GLY A 344 24.01 -16.44 10.29
C GLY A 344 22.75 -15.74 9.77
N GLU A 345 21.60 -16.41 9.86
CA GLU A 345 20.34 -15.96 9.24
C GLU A 345 19.88 -14.57 9.69
N ARG A 346 20.08 -14.21 10.95
CA ARG A 346 19.71 -12.88 11.48
C ARG A 346 20.64 -11.75 11.05
N ARG A 347 21.86 -12.06 10.59
CA ARG A 347 22.94 -11.06 10.37
C ARG A 347 23.38 -10.94 8.91
N ARG A 348 23.14 -11.98 8.11
CA ARG A 348 23.32 -11.90 6.67
C ARG A 348 22.41 -10.81 6.08
N PRO A 349 22.83 -10.14 4.99
CA PRO A 349 21.94 -9.25 4.25
C PRO A 349 20.69 -9.99 3.74
N PRO A 350 19.59 -9.26 3.46
CA PRO A 350 18.49 -9.80 2.66
C PRO A 350 19.04 -10.36 1.36
N TYR A 351 18.59 -11.56 1.00
CA TYR A 351 19.20 -12.34 -0.07
C TYR A 351 18.17 -13.10 -0.92
N ARG A 352 16.90 -13.02 -0.57
CA ARG A 352 15.80 -13.65 -1.32
C ARG A 352 14.61 -12.74 -1.32
N TRP A 353 13.91 -12.67 -2.44
CA TRP A 353 12.73 -11.82 -2.60
C TRP A 353 11.63 -12.55 -3.33
N LEU A 354 10.41 -12.40 -2.82
CA LEU A 354 9.19 -12.62 -3.59
C LEU A 354 8.94 -11.37 -4.42
N VAL A 355 8.72 -11.56 -5.71
CA VAL A 355 8.68 -10.47 -6.67
C VAL A 355 7.41 -10.57 -7.52
N MET A 356 6.49 -9.60 -7.38
CA MET A 356 5.19 -9.61 -8.07
C MET A 356 4.82 -8.22 -8.55
N GLY A 357 4.44 -8.06 -9.81
CA GLY A 357 4.14 -6.75 -10.39
C GLY A 357 3.32 -6.77 -11.66
N PRO A 358 2.54 -5.70 -11.93
CA PRO A 358 1.88 -5.52 -13.21
C PRO A 358 2.86 -5.25 -14.36
N ALA A 359 2.30 -5.23 -15.56
CA ALA A 359 2.95 -4.65 -16.72
C ALA A 359 3.51 -3.24 -16.44
N ARG A 360 4.66 -2.92 -17.05
CA ARG A 360 5.46 -1.68 -16.87
C ARG A 360 6.22 -1.57 -15.55
N SER A 361 5.87 -2.33 -14.51
CA SER A 361 6.70 -2.33 -13.30
C SER A 361 8.02 -3.06 -13.55
N GLY A 362 9.01 -2.87 -12.68
CA GLY A 362 10.33 -3.46 -12.90
C GLY A 362 11.40 -2.93 -11.96
N SER A 363 12.65 -3.07 -12.40
CA SER A 363 13.82 -2.56 -11.69
C SER A 363 14.71 -1.83 -12.68
N GLY A 364 15.09 -0.59 -12.33
CA GLY A 364 16.04 0.22 -13.10
C GLY A 364 17.44 -0.41 -13.14
N VAL A 365 18.35 0.20 -13.91
CA VAL A 365 19.72 -0.30 -14.09
C VAL A 365 20.49 -0.31 -12.76
N HIS A 366 20.96 -1.48 -12.35
CA HIS A 366 21.75 -1.66 -11.14
C HIS A 366 22.73 -2.83 -11.25
N ILE A 367 23.64 -2.93 -10.27
CA ILE A 367 24.47 -4.11 -10.01
C ILE A 367 24.05 -4.67 -8.65
N ASP A 368 24.05 -5.99 -8.52
CA ASP A 368 23.78 -6.66 -7.25
C ASP A 368 24.76 -6.27 -6.14
N PRO A 369 24.27 -6.05 -4.90
CA PRO A 369 25.09 -5.57 -3.80
C PRO A 369 26.16 -6.60 -3.38
N LEU A 370 27.23 -6.09 -2.77
CA LEU A 370 28.37 -6.87 -2.27
C LEU A 370 29.02 -7.78 -3.32
N ALA A 371 28.84 -7.46 -4.61
CA ALA A 371 29.34 -8.24 -5.74
C ALA A 371 28.91 -9.72 -5.68
N THR A 372 27.68 -9.95 -5.22
CA THR A 372 27.00 -11.26 -5.27
C THR A 372 26.50 -11.55 -6.68
N SER A 373 26.42 -12.82 -7.04
CA SER A 373 25.67 -13.26 -8.22
C SER A 373 24.22 -13.49 -7.82
N ALA A 374 23.31 -13.51 -8.80
CA ALA A 374 21.90 -13.73 -8.56
C ALA A 374 21.30 -14.76 -9.54
N TRP A 375 20.20 -15.37 -9.13
CA TRP A 375 19.30 -16.09 -10.02
C TRP A 375 17.88 -15.60 -9.83
N ASN A 376 17.12 -15.48 -10.92
CA ASN A 376 15.72 -15.06 -10.90
C ASN A 376 14.87 -16.07 -11.67
N ALA A 377 13.99 -16.77 -10.95
CA ALA A 377 13.08 -17.78 -11.49
C ALA A 377 11.69 -17.19 -11.71
N LEU A 378 11.29 -17.10 -12.98
CA LEU A 378 10.00 -16.56 -13.39
C LEU A 378 8.93 -17.65 -13.39
N LEU A 379 7.86 -17.47 -12.64
CA LEU A 379 6.78 -18.45 -12.51
C LEU A 379 5.54 -18.07 -13.31
N ARG A 380 5.27 -16.76 -13.47
CA ARG A 380 4.15 -16.21 -14.25
C ARG A 380 4.57 -14.97 -15.01
N GLY A 381 3.93 -14.75 -16.16
CA GLY A 381 4.15 -13.60 -17.02
C GLY A 381 5.46 -13.65 -17.79
N HIS A 382 5.88 -12.50 -18.30
CA HIS A 382 7.05 -12.31 -19.15
C HIS A 382 7.88 -11.12 -18.67
N LYS A 383 9.21 -11.32 -18.60
CA LYS A 383 10.16 -10.27 -18.22
C LYS A 383 11.12 -10.01 -19.36
N ARG A 384 11.29 -8.73 -19.70
CA ARG A 384 12.30 -8.25 -20.63
C ARG A 384 13.52 -7.77 -19.85
N TRP A 385 14.69 -8.26 -20.23
CA TRP A 385 15.95 -7.98 -19.57
C TRP A 385 16.89 -7.20 -20.49
N ALA A 386 17.63 -6.30 -19.87
CA ALA A 386 18.76 -5.60 -20.43
C ALA A 386 19.98 -5.83 -19.55
N LEU A 387 21.05 -6.42 -20.07
CA LEU A 387 22.30 -6.63 -19.33
C LEU A 387 23.48 -5.95 -20.05
N PHE A 388 24.41 -5.42 -19.26
CA PHE A 388 25.63 -4.80 -19.74
C PHE A 388 26.83 -5.41 -18.99
N PRO A 389 27.92 -5.74 -19.70
CA PRO A 389 29.09 -6.35 -19.09
C PRO A 389 29.70 -5.51 -17.96
N PRO A 390 30.41 -6.14 -17.01
CA PRO A 390 31.25 -5.44 -16.05
C PRO A 390 32.22 -4.48 -16.77
N GLY A 391 32.43 -3.29 -16.19
CA GLY A 391 33.30 -2.26 -16.79
C GLY A 391 32.60 -1.32 -17.79
N THR A 392 31.32 -1.53 -18.11
CA THR A 392 30.55 -0.56 -18.91
C THR A 392 30.51 0.82 -18.22
N HIS A 393 30.95 1.87 -18.92
CA HIS A 393 31.02 3.23 -18.36
C HIS A 393 29.62 3.78 -18.05
N ARG A 394 29.47 4.47 -16.91
CA ARG A 394 28.16 4.97 -16.43
C ARG A 394 27.50 5.95 -17.39
N GLU A 395 28.25 6.61 -18.26
CA GLU A 395 27.70 7.53 -19.28
C GLU A 395 26.95 6.79 -20.39
N VAL A 396 27.39 5.58 -20.75
CA VAL A 396 26.66 4.68 -21.67
C VAL A 396 25.39 4.14 -21.01
N LEU A 397 25.40 4.12 -19.67
CA LEU A 397 24.29 3.77 -18.81
C LEU A 397 23.49 5.01 -18.38
N ARG A 398 23.39 6.08 -19.20
CA ARG A 398 22.42 7.16 -18.94
C ARG A 398 21.47 7.25 -20.12
N PRO A 399 20.15 7.21 -19.92
CA PRO A 399 19.22 7.44 -21.00
C PRO A 399 19.31 8.90 -21.46
N PRO A 400 18.95 9.21 -22.71
CA PRO A 400 18.68 10.60 -23.10
C PRO A 400 17.43 11.09 -22.35
N GLY A 401 17.61 11.98 -21.36
CA GLY A 401 16.52 12.55 -20.55
C GLY A 401 16.67 12.32 -19.05
N SER A 402 15.80 12.94 -18.24
CA SER A 402 15.88 12.94 -16.76
C SER A 402 15.32 11.69 -16.07
N ASP A 403 14.78 10.72 -16.81
CA ASP A 403 14.03 9.61 -16.23
C ASP A 403 14.85 8.31 -16.16
N ARG A 404 14.87 7.65 -14.99
CA ARG A 404 15.68 6.44 -14.72
C ARG A 404 14.93 5.13 -14.92
N GLU A 405 13.69 5.18 -15.41
CA GLU A 405 12.81 4.04 -15.56
C GLU A 405 13.30 3.04 -16.64
N ALA A 406 13.04 1.74 -16.42
CA ALA A 406 13.59 0.64 -17.22
C ALA A 406 13.22 0.70 -18.73
N SER A 407 12.16 1.41 -19.09
CA SER A 407 11.69 1.62 -20.46
C SER A 407 12.70 2.31 -21.39
N SER A 408 13.59 3.16 -20.86
CA SER A 408 14.39 4.10 -21.65
C SER A 408 15.74 3.56 -22.16
N TRP A 409 16.06 2.28 -21.92
CA TRP A 409 17.44 1.78 -21.92
C TRP A 409 17.85 0.89 -23.12
N PHE A 410 16.95 0.59 -24.06
CA PHE A 410 17.12 -0.55 -24.98
C PHE A 410 17.93 -0.32 -26.28
N ALA A 411 19.05 0.41 -26.26
CA ALA A 411 19.85 0.68 -27.48
C ALA A 411 21.14 -0.18 -27.64
N THR A 412 21.91 -0.43 -26.57
CA THR A 412 23.22 -1.13 -26.64
C THR A 412 23.34 -2.23 -25.56
N VAL A 413 22.74 -3.41 -25.77
CA VAL A 413 22.27 -4.26 -24.65
C VAL A 413 22.32 -5.76 -24.98
N PHE A 414 22.78 -6.62 -24.05
CA PHE A 414 22.44 -8.05 -24.05
C PHE A 414 20.98 -8.22 -23.64
N ARG A 415 20.17 -8.76 -24.54
CA ARG A 415 18.72 -8.76 -24.43
C ARG A 415 18.23 -10.17 -24.19
N ALA A 416 17.31 -10.30 -23.24
CA ALA A 416 16.66 -11.57 -22.95
C ALA A 416 15.18 -11.40 -22.71
N MET A 417 14.43 -12.36 -23.23
CA MET A 417 13.03 -12.60 -22.90
C MET A 417 12.91 -13.83 -22.03
N LEU A 418 12.37 -13.63 -20.82
CA LEU A 418 11.99 -14.70 -19.93
C LEU A 418 10.48 -14.90 -20.02
N GLY A 419 10.06 -16.16 -20.13
CA GLY A 419 8.69 -16.61 -19.94
C GLY A 419 8.54 -17.52 -18.72
N PRO A 420 7.33 -18.03 -18.45
CA PRO A 420 7.05 -18.88 -17.31
C PRO A 420 7.92 -20.15 -17.32
N GLY A 421 8.60 -20.40 -16.21
CA GLY A 421 9.47 -21.55 -15.99
C GLY A 421 10.96 -21.30 -16.26
N ASP A 422 11.31 -20.16 -16.86
CA ASP A 422 12.70 -19.77 -17.07
C ASP A 422 13.34 -19.23 -15.80
N THR A 423 14.63 -19.53 -15.62
CA THR A 423 15.48 -18.95 -14.57
C THR A 423 16.70 -18.29 -15.20
N ILE A 424 16.88 -16.98 -15.04
CA ILE A 424 18.10 -16.32 -15.49
C ILE A 424 19.16 -16.33 -14.39
N PHE A 425 20.39 -16.67 -14.75
CA PHE A 425 21.59 -16.46 -13.92
C PHE A 425 22.25 -15.13 -14.30
N VAL A 426 22.46 -14.28 -13.31
CA VAL A 426 23.12 -12.98 -13.42
C VAL A 426 24.46 -13.06 -12.68
N PRO A 427 25.60 -13.11 -13.39
CA PRO A 427 26.91 -13.14 -12.77
C PRO A 427 27.21 -11.79 -12.10
N ALA A 428 27.97 -11.82 -11.00
CA ALA A 428 28.26 -10.57 -10.30
C ALA A 428 29.05 -9.56 -11.16
N GLY A 429 28.72 -8.29 -10.97
CA GLY A 429 29.33 -7.17 -11.69
C GLY A 429 28.60 -6.75 -12.98
N TRP A 430 27.60 -7.53 -13.42
CA TRP A 430 26.77 -7.17 -14.57
C TRP A 430 25.73 -6.11 -14.19
N TRP A 431 25.72 -5.00 -14.94
CA TRP A 431 24.63 -4.05 -14.87
C TRP A 431 23.39 -4.68 -15.50
N HIS A 432 22.23 -4.53 -14.87
CA HIS A 432 21.00 -5.06 -15.43
C HIS A 432 19.76 -4.23 -15.08
N ALA A 433 18.80 -4.23 -16.00
CA ALA A 433 17.46 -3.69 -15.81
C ALA A 433 16.41 -4.71 -16.26
N VAL A 434 15.24 -4.65 -15.63
CA VAL A 434 14.15 -5.61 -15.83
C VAL A 434 12.84 -4.85 -16.00
N LEU A 435 12.08 -5.19 -17.04
CA LEU A 435 10.74 -4.67 -17.31
C LEU A 435 9.74 -5.83 -17.36
N ASN A 436 8.65 -5.72 -16.61
CA ASN A 436 7.54 -6.65 -16.66
C ASN A 436 6.64 -6.30 -17.85
N LEU A 437 6.42 -7.27 -18.74
CA LEU A 437 5.60 -7.05 -19.93
C LEU A 437 4.11 -7.24 -19.67
N ASP A 438 3.79 -8.04 -18.66
CA ASP A 438 2.45 -8.38 -18.18
C ASP A 438 2.50 -8.61 -16.66
N ASP A 439 1.43 -9.17 -16.08
CA ASP A 439 1.39 -9.51 -14.66
C ASP A 439 2.37 -10.66 -14.35
N THR A 440 3.46 -10.33 -13.65
CA THR A 440 4.54 -11.28 -13.36
C THR A 440 4.57 -11.72 -11.90
N LEU A 441 5.06 -12.94 -11.68
CA LEU A 441 5.40 -13.47 -10.37
C LEU A 441 6.68 -14.29 -10.45
N ALA A 442 7.64 -13.98 -9.59
CA ALA A 442 8.97 -14.59 -9.58
C ALA A 442 9.53 -14.72 -8.16
N VAL A 443 10.55 -15.55 -8.03
CA VAL A 443 11.42 -15.59 -6.84
C VAL A 443 12.87 -15.41 -7.29
N THR A 444 13.60 -14.56 -6.60
CA THR A 444 15.00 -14.24 -6.93
C THR A 444 15.86 -14.31 -5.69
N GLN A 445 17.10 -14.80 -5.82
CA GLN A 445 18.06 -14.83 -4.72
C GLN A 445 19.45 -14.42 -5.17
N ASN A 446 20.14 -13.71 -4.27
CA ASN A 446 21.56 -13.43 -4.36
C ASN A 446 22.30 -14.49 -3.56
N PHE A 447 23.40 -14.98 -4.09
CA PHE A 447 24.21 -16.02 -3.46
C PHE A 447 25.71 -15.74 -3.61
N CYS A 448 26.48 -16.43 -2.78
CA CYS A 448 27.94 -16.40 -2.81
C CYS A 448 28.43 -17.85 -2.87
N SER A 449 28.95 -18.26 -4.02
CA SER A 449 29.63 -19.54 -4.20
C SER A 449 31.13 -19.42 -3.95
N SER A 450 31.82 -20.55 -3.94
CA SER A 450 33.29 -20.63 -3.92
C SER A 450 33.92 -19.87 -5.09
N VAL A 451 33.29 -19.89 -6.27
CA VAL A 451 33.75 -19.16 -7.46
C VAL A 451 33.74 -17.64 -7.23
N GLY A 452 32.65 -17.13 -6.66
CA GLY A 452 32.47 -15.69 -6.39
C GLY A 452 33.13 -15.20 -5.09
N PHE A 453 33.60 -16.10 -4.23
CA PHE A 453 33.91 -15.81 -2.84
C PHE A 453 34.94 -14.68 -2.66
N ALA A 454 36.07 -14.72 -3.37
CA ALA A 454 37.12 -13.72 -3.22
C ALA A 454 36.61 -12.28 -3.46
N ARG A 455 35.75 -12.10 -4.47
CA ARG A 455 35.17 -10.81 -4.82
C ARG A 455 34.16 -10.36 -3.76
N VAL A 456 33.26 -11.24 -3.34
CA VAL A 456 32.26 -10.95 -2.29
C VAL A 456 32.95 -10.63 -0.96
N TRP A 457 34.00 -11.37 -0.61
CA TRP A 457 34.79 -11.16 0.61
C TRP A 457 35.41 -9.77 0.66
N ARG A 458 36.07 -9.31 -0.42
CA ARG A 458 36.67 -7.96 -0.47
C ARG A 458 35.63 -6.86 -0.24
N HIS A 459 34.49 -6.96 -0.92
CA HIS A 459 33.39 -5.98 -0.77
C HIS A 459 32.76 -6.03 0.62
N THR A 460 32.54 -7.24 1.15
CA THR A 460 31.95 -7.43 2.49
C THR A 460 32.89 -6.97 3.60
N ARG A 461 34.19 -7.22 3.48
CA ARG A 461 35.20 -6.75 4.43
C ARG A 461 35.27 -5.23 4.48
N ARG A 462 35.21 -4.56 3.32
CA ARG A 462 35.22 -3.11 3.22
C ARG A 462 33.91 -2.47 3.70
N GLY A 463 32.77 -3.00 3.25
CA GLY A 463 31.46 -2.40 3.51
C GLY A 463 30.81 -2.82 4.83
N ARG A 464 31.13 -4.01 5.36
CA ARG A 464 30.53 -4.57 6.59
C ARG A 464 31.57 -5.30 7.47
N PRO A 465 32.56 -4.59 8.05
CA PRO A 465 33.70 -5.21 8.76
C PRO A 465 33.32 -6.15 9.92
N LYS A 466 32.31 -5.77 10.73
CA LYS A 466 31.84 -6.60 11.85
C LYS A 466 31.21 -7.91 11.38
N MET A 467 30.51 -7.88 10.24
CA MET A 467 29.93 -9.08 9.64
C MET A 467 31.03 -9.96 9.05
N SER A 468 31.99 -9.38 8.33
CA SER A 468 33.07 -10.14 7.68
C SER A 468 33.93 -10.89 8.70
N GLN A 469 34.28 -10.28 9.83
CA GLN A 469 35.03 -10.94 10.90
C GLN A 469 34.31 -12.20 11.43
N ARG A 470 32.99 -12.08 11.68
CA ARG A 470 32.16 -13.20 12.14
C ARG A 470 32.01 -14.28 11.08
N TRP A 471 31.82 -13.86 9.83
CA TRP A 471 31.71 -14.76 8.70
C TRP A 471 33.00 -15.58 8.54
N LEU A 472 34.17 -14.93 8.59
CA LEU A 472 35.47 -15.61 8.56
C LEU A 472 35.65 -16.58 9.73
N ALA A 473 35.29 -16.19 10.96
CA ALA A 473 35.36 -17.09 12.11
C ALA A 473 34.53 -18.37 11.92
N ARG A 474 33.37 -18.27 11.26
CA ARG A 474 32.52 -19.43 10.93
C ARG A 474 33.05 -20.22 9.73
N LEU A 475 33.61 -19.55 8.72
CA LEU A 475 34.26 -20.19 7.58
C LEU A 475 35.47 -21.01 8.01
N ARG A 476 36.27 -20.56 8.99
CA ARG A 476 37.39 -21.34 9.53
C ARG A 476 36.99 -22.73 10.04
N LEU A 477 35.73 -22.90 10.47
CA LEU A 477 35.19 -24.18 10.92
C LEU A 477 34.55 -24.98 9.77
N ALA A 478 33.82 -24.30 8.89
CA ALA A 478 33.00 -24.97 7.87
C ALA A 478 33.71 -25.19 6.52
N ARG A 479 34.58 -24.25 6.13
CA ARG A 479 35.32 -24.18 4.85
C ARG A 479 36.71 -23.57 5.06
N PRO A 480 37.65 -24.32 5.68
CA PRO A 480 39.01 -23.83 5.98
C PRO A 480 39.77 -23.39 4.72
N ASP A 481 39.50 -24.04 3.59
CA ASP A 481 40.03 -23.71 2.26
C ASP A 481 39.72 -22.25 1.86
N LEU A 482 38.46 -21.83 2.02
CA LEU A 482 38.03 -20.47 1.71
C LEU A 482 38.48 -19.46 2.78
N ALA A 483 38.58 -19.89 4.04
CA ALA A 483 39.11 -19.04 5.10
C ALA A 483 40.58 -18.66 4.84
N ALA A 484 41.40 -19.60 4.37
CA ALA A 484 42.78 -19.32 3.96
C ALA A 484 42.82 -18.29 2.80
N GLN A 485 41.98 -18.48 1.78
CA GLN A 485 41.85 -17.52 0.67
C GLN A 485 41.44 -16.11 1.16
N ALA A 486 40.58 -16.02 2.18
CA ALA A 486 40.15 -14.76 2.77
C ALA A 486 41.27 -14.03 3.53
N ASP A 487 42.13 -14.79 4.22
CA ASP A 487 43.30 -14.30 4.93
C ASP A 487 44.37 -13.80 3.93
N ASP A 488 44.61 -14.54 2.84
CA ASP A 488 45.52 -14.15 1.75
C ASP A 488 45.06 -12.87 1.03
N ALA A 489 43.76 -12.76 0.77
CA ALA A 489 43.15 -11.54 0.22
C ALA A 489 43.21 -10.34 1.19
N GLY A 490 43.60 -10.55 2.45
CA GLY A 490 43.91 -9.52 3.44
C GLY A 490 45.35 -9.00 3.36
N ALA A 491 46.28 -9.79 2.85
CA ALA A 491 47.70 -9.47 2.81
C ALA A 491 48.14 -8.70 1.55
N GLN A 492 47.35 -8.73 0.48
CA GLN A 492 47.60 -7.97 -0.75
C GLN A 492 47.41 -6.45 -0.50
N PRO A 493 48.41 -5.59 -0.79
CA PRO A 493 48.24 -4.13 -0.74
C PRO A 493 47.08 -3.74 -1.67
N GLY A 494 46.20 -2.86 -1.20
CA GLY A 494 45.04 -2.44 -1.96
C GLY A 494 45.43 -1.98 -3.36
N GLU A 495 44.99 -2.72 -4.38
CA GLU A 495 44.93 -2.17 -5.73
C GLU A 495 44.19 -0.83 -5.64
N GLY A 496 44.81 0.18 -6.24
CA GLY A 496 44.33 1.56 -6.25
C GLY A 496 42.91 1.67 -6.81
N PRO A 497 42.29 2.85 -6.73
CA PRO A 497 40.88 3.00 -7.01
C PRO A 497 40.59 2.62 -8.45
N ASP A 498 39.93 1.48 -8.66
CA ASP A 498 38.99 1.38 -9.76
C ASP A 498 38.00 2.52 -9.56
N SER A 499 38.08 3.47 -10.48
CA SER A 499 37.45 4.78 -10.44
C SER A 499 35.93 4.66 -10.33
N ALA A 500 35.43 4.80 -9.10
CA ALA A 500 34.34 5.72 -8.75
C ALA A 500 34.17 5.76 -7.23
N SER A 501 35.02 6.53 -6.56
CA SER A 501 34.65 7.13 -5.28
C SER A 501 33.45 8.04 -5.48
N SER A 502 32.34 7.68 -4.85
CA SER A 502 31.12 8.46 -4.78
C SER A 502 31.32 9.72 -3.93
N SER A 503 31.54 10.86 -4.57
CA SER A 503 31.09 12.14 -4.05
C SER A 503 29.59 12.26 -4.34
N SER A 504 28.79 12.20 -3.29
CA SER A 504 27.35 12.44 -3.31
C SER A 504 27.09 13.94 -3.41
N SER A 505 26.87 14.41 -4.63
CA SER A 505 26.15 15.65 -4.91
C SER A 505 24.74 15.28 -5.37
N SER A 506 23.78 15.69 -4.56
CA SER A 506 22.39 15.28 -4.53
C SER A 506 21.59 15.73 -5.76
N SER A 507 20.94 14.78 -6.42
CA SER A 507 19.65 14.96 -7.10
C SER A 507 18.90 13.63 -7.05
N SER A 508 17.73 13.69 -6.42
CA SER A 508 17.13 12.63 -5.60
C SER A 508 16.30 11.65 -6.41
N SER A 509 16.63 10.37 -6.31
CA SER A 509 15.74 9.21 -6.51
C SER A 509 16.54 8.00 -6.06
N SER A 510 16.31 7.61 -4.80
CA SER A 510 17.13 6.63 -4.08
C SER A 510 16.25 5.51 -3.56
N SER A 511 16.12 4.44 -4.34
CA SER A 511 15.93 3.11 -3.77
C SER A 511 17.22 2.71 -3.05
N GLY A 512 17.29 3.01 -1.76
CA GLY A 512 18.39 2.68 -0.86
C GLY A 512 17.97 1.67 0.19
N SER A 513 18.39 0.42 0.00
CA SER A 513 18.48 -0.55 1.09
C SER A 513 19.69 -0.21 1.97
N GLY A 514 19.48 0.61 2.98
CA GLY A 514 20.41 0.87 4.07
C GLY A 514 20.04 0.05 5.30
N SER A 515 20.86 -0.93 5.66
CA SER A 515 20.77 -1.61 6.95
C SER A 515 21.65 -0.88 7.98
N SER A 516 21.04 -0.11 8.87
CA SER A 516 21.62 0.28 10.17
C SER A 516 20.83 -0.41 11.27
N SER A 517 21.53 -1.22 12.06
CA SER A 517 21.02 -1.89 13.24
C SER A 517 21.05 -0.93 14.43
N SER A 518 19.88 -0.54 14.94
CA SER A 518 19.70 -0.11 16.32
C SER A 518 18.95 -1.22 17.06
N SER A 519 19.51 -1.62 18.20
CA SER A 519 18.90 -2.57 19.13
C SER A 519 17.71 -1.89 19.80
N SER A 520 16.54 -2.51 19.75
CA SER A 520 15.46 -2.26 20.69
C SER A 520 14.78 -3.60 21.00
N SER A 521 14.73 -3.88 22.29
CA SER A 521 14.04 -4.95 22.97
C SER A 521 12.55 -4.94 22.61
N ASP A 522 12.06 -6.07 22.10
CA ASP A 522 10.64 -6.36 22.02
C ASP A 522 10.19 -6.92 23.37
N GLU A 523 9.13 -6.33 23.92
CA GLU A 523 8.42 -6.81 25.10
C GLU A 523 7.67 -8.11 24.77
N GLU A 524 7.75 -9.07 25.68
CA GLU A 524 6.96 -10.29 25.68
C GLU A 524 5.61 -10.05 26.35
N ASP A 525 4.55 -10.54 25.71
CA ASP A 525 3.26 -10.80 26.35
C ASP A 525 3.46 -11.88 27.43
N GLY A 526 3.37 -11.47 28.70
CA GLY A 526 3.48 -12.34 29.86
C GLY A 526 2.17 -13.05 30.19
N GLU A 527 2.21 -14.38 30.15
CA GLU A 527 1.34 -15.22 30.97
C GLU A 527 1.78 -15.16 32.44
N ALA A 528 0.80 -15.15 33.34
CA ALA A 528 0.98 -14.95 34.77
C ALA A 528 1.51 -16.21 35.48
N GLU A 529 2.54 -16.05 36.31
CA GLU A 529 2.69 -16.82 37.56
C GLU A 529 3.40 -16.02 38.66
N VAL A 530 3.11 -16.43 39.88
CA VAL A 530 3.19 -15.72 41.17
C VAL A 530 4.57 -15.83 41.83
N GLY A 531 5.01 -14.75 42.49
CA GLY A 531 5.81 -14.86 43.73
C GLY A 531 7.02 -13.91 43.88
N GLY A 532 7.07 -13.21 45.03
CA GLY A 532 8.33 -12.96 45.75
C GLY A 532 8.95 -11.55 45.71
N GLU A 533 8.52 -10.71 46.66
CA GLU A 533 9.28 -9.76 47.50
C GLU A 533 10.53 -8.99 47.03
N SER A 534 10.42 -7.66 47.17
CA SER A 534 11.33 -6.70 47.86
C SER A 534 12.78 -6.48 47.37
N ALA A 535 13.09 -5.24 46.97
CA ALA A 535 13.93 -4.32 47.77
C ALA A 535 14.20 -2.98 47.07
N MET A 536 14.22 -1.93 47.89
CA MET A 536 14.37 -0.49 47.65
C MET A 536 15.83 -0.07 47.38
N ALA A 537 16.08 0.92 46.50
CA ALA A 537 17.08 2.00 46.73
C ALA A 537 17.14 3.11 45.64
N LYS A 538 16.72 4.32 46.06
CA LYS A 538 17.29 5.67 45.85
C LYS A 538 17.69 6.18 44.44
N ARG A 539 16.97 7.22 43.99
CA ARG A 539 17.35 8.21 42.95
C ARG A 539 17.92 9.51 43.58
N PRO A 540 18.88 10.21 42.94
CA PRO A 540 19.26 11.58 43.33
C PRO A 540 18.44 12.65 42.58
N ARG A 541 18.27 13.80 43.25
CA ARG A 541 17.53 15.00 42.84
C ARG A 541 18.30 15.86 41.82
N VAL A 542 17.58 16.56 40.93
CA VAL A 542 18.12 17.70 40.16
C VAL A 542 17.14 18.89 40.21
N GLY A 543 17.67 20.01 40.70
CA GLY A 543 17.49 21.44 40.33
C GLY A 543 16.15 21.99 39.84
N ALA A 544 15.66 23.00 40.56
CA ALA A 544 14.55 23.89 40.19
C ALA A 544 14.90 24.88 39.07
N VAL A 545 13.90 25.27 38.27
CA VAL A 545 13.93 26.33 37.25
C VAL A 545 13.05 27.50 37.74
N PRO A 546 13.45 28.77 37.56
CA PRO A 546 12.73 29.91 38.12
C PRO A 546 11.50 30.33 37.29
N VAL A 547 10.51 30.85 38.01
CA VAL A 547 9.22 31.39 37.55
C VAL A 547 9.43 32.80 36.98
N VAL A 548 8.75 33.11 35.87
CA VAL A 548 8.69 34.46 35.28
C VAL A 548 7.24 34.96 35.33
N ASP A 549 7.04 36.15 35.89
CA ASP A 549 5.73 36.81 36.09
C ASP A 549 5.10 37.32 34.77
N PRO A 550 3.76 37.42 34.68
CA PRO A 550 3.06 37.93 33.50
C PRO A 550 2.91 39.47 33.51
N PRO A 551 2.81 40.12 32.33
CA PRO A 551 2.63 41.57 32.21
C PRO A 551 1.15 42.02 32.33
N PRO A 552 0.87 43.33 32.54
CA PRO A 552 -0.42 43.83 33.01
C PRO A 552 -1.44 44.14 31.90
N SER A 553 -2.69 44.32 32.37
CA SER A 553 -3.98 44.48 31.69
C SER A 553 -4.18 45.74 30.85
N HIS A 554 -4.93 45.60 29.74
CA HIS A 554 -5.63 46.70 29.06
C HIS A 554 -7.12 46.37 28.83
N ASP A 555 -7.96 47.22 29.42
CA ASP A 555 -9.29 47.73 29.06
C ASP A 555 -10.35 46.87 28.35
N ALA A 556 -11.39 46.59 29.14
CA ALA A 556 -12.84 46.62 28.88
C ALA A 556 -13.35 46.62 27.42
N VAL A 557 -13.87 45.47 27.00
CA VAL A 557 -15.01 45.37 26.07
C VAL A 557 -16.11 44.56 26.76
N GLN A 558 -17.31 45.14 26.83
CA GLN A 558 -18.49 44.59 27.51
C GLN A 558 -18.86 43.20 26.98
N GLN A 559 -19.01 42.22 27.88
CA GLN A 559 -19.66 40.94 27.59
C GLN A 559 -21.19 41.08 27.75
N PRO A 560 -22.00 40.52 26.84
CA PRO A 560 -23.43 40.39 27.09
C PRO A 560 -23.70 39.32 28.18
N THR A 561 -24.78 39.54 28.92
CA THR A 561 -25.18 38.80 30.12
C THR A 561 -25.65 37.37 29.85
N LYS A 562 -25.53 36.54 30.90
CA LYS A 562 -25.62 35.08 30.93
C LYS A 562 -27.04 34.48 30.79
N GLU A 563 -27.96 35.14 30.09
CA GLU A 563 -29.38 34.72 30.01
C GLU A 563 -29.88 34.31 28.61
N ASP A 564 -29.07 34.36 27.55
CA ASP A 564 -29.51 33.98 26.18
C ASP A 564 -29.08 32.56 25.72
N PHE A 565 -28.51 31.73 26.60
CA PHE A 565 -28.04 30.37 26.25
C PHE A 565 -28.91 29.27 26.87
N ILE A 566 -30.21 29.28 26.58
CA ILE A 566 -31.04 28.07 26.62
C ILE A 566 -31.92 28.05 25.36
N GLY A 567 -31.27 27.92 24.20
CA GLY A 567 -31.89 27.40 22.99
C GLY A 567 -31.30 26.04 22.72
N SER A 568 -32.02 24.96 22.99
CA SER A 568 -31.67 23.64 22.47
C SER A 568 -31.59 23.76 20.94
N ALA A 569 -30.39 23.70 20.38
CA ALA A 569 -30.20 23.70 18.93
C ALA A 569 -30.84 22.44 18.34
N THR A 570 -32.10 22.55 17.92
CA THR A 570 -32.76 21.56 17.06
C THR A 570 -32.06 21.62 15.70
N ASN A 571 -31.32 20.56 15.38
CA ASN A 571 -30.56 20.45 14.13
C ASN A 571 -31.50 20.27 12.93
N VAL A 572 -31.20 21.00 11.85
CA VAL A 572 -31.96 20.92 10.60
C VAL A 572 -31.50 19.70 9.80
N GLY A 573 -32.40 18.74 9.61
CA GLY A 573 -32.21 17.64 8.65
C GLY A 573 -32.68 18.07 7.26
N VAL A 574 -31.86 17.84 6.24
CA VAL A 574 -32.14 18.15 4.83
C VAL A 574 -31.99 16.89 4.00
N ASP A 575 -32.93 16.66 3.09
CA ASP A 575 -32.91 15.54 2.15
C ASP A 575 -32.76 16.06 0.70
N VAL A 576 -31.90 15.45 -0.10
CA VAL A 576 -31.45 16.01 -1.40
C VAL A 576 -32.21 15.41 -2.57
N GLN A 577 -32.98 16.24 -3.26
CA GLN A 577 -33.59 15.90 -4.54
C GLN A 577 -32.51 15.74 -5.62
N ALA A 578 -32.59 14.67 -6.41
CA ALA A 578 -31.76 14.51 -7.60
C ALA A 578 -32.17 15.55 -8.66
N THR A 579 -31.21 16.32 -9.16
CA THR A 579 -31.38 17.13 -10.37
C THR A 579 -31.53 16.20 -11.59
N MET A 580 -32.40 16.57 -12.53
CA MET A 580 -32.62 15.84 -13.80
C MET A 580 -31.35 15.79 -14.65
#